data_AF-K1YPN5-F1
#
_entry.id   AF-K1YPN5-F1
#
_cell.length_a   1.000
_cell.length_b   1.000
_cell.length_c   1.000
_cell.angle_alpha   90.00
_cell.angle_beta   90.00
_cell.angle_gamma   90.00
#
_symmetry.space_group_name_H-M   'P 1'
#
loop_
_entity.id
_entity.type
_entity.pdbx_description
1 polymer ?
#
loop_
_entity_poly.entity_id
_entity_poly.type
_entity_poly.pdbx_seq_one_letter_code
_entity_poly.pdbx_strand_id
1 'polypeptide(L)'
;MQLAKQFGADITREKKDNVDAVIITAATDSAEPVDLGIEWCRPKGKIVVVGVADIHPDRNALWKKELELIVSKAAGPGSLDEYYEKHGVEYPVELARWSQNRNLQEFLRLLDQKLIQLDALITHQYAIDQAEKVYVDFLNNQLNNPIGVLFQYPAQSPVVRHVPLTDQKNNSIRKEVVTVSVIGAGIFGKSVFLPALSKNKNVRLNTLITHSGMNAQHVAKRFGFASCSTDVNVAFDTSTDAIIALTPHSQHASLVLKALQEKKALLIEKPLCVHPEELAEMKIVYETLSEPPVIMVGHNRRYSPHATQMKLWLSHRVNPAVMSYRVNAGFVSRDHWVHSDREGRSRIIGEMTHFIDFIQAVLNEKIVSVVAKSVTGNSTVIKNDNVIVTFSLDRGSIATLIYSAQGNRQCSREYMEIFFDGKTIVCDDFRETKLIADKKEKFKTREQALGYAQEIDAFVFALQNNCTRTSTFSEMIHTMEIAFAIESALAGECRYIVQTPKYEPIASQSEPRT
;
A
#
# COMPACT_ATOMS: atom_id res chain seq x y z
N MET A 1 27.00 -32.55 -21.12
CA MET A 1 28.41 -32.86 -21.49
C MET A 1 28.76 -32.48 -22.92
N GLN A 2 27.95 -32.85 -23.92
CA GLN A 2 28.20 -32.49 -25.33
C GLN A 2 28.20 -30.97 -25.55
N LEU A 3 27.24 -30.24 -24.95
CA LEU A 3 27.21 -28.78 -24.94
C LEU A 3 28.46 -28.15 -24.31
N ALA A 4 28.85 -28.57 -23.11
CA ALA A 4 29.95 -27.93 -22.39
C ALA A 4 31.32 -28.08 -23.10
N LYS A 5 31.55 -29.19 -23.84
CA LYS A 5 32.72 -29.33 -24.74
C LYS A 5 32.66 -28.41 -25.96
N GLN A 6 31.46 -28.05 -26.41
CA GLN A 6 31.23 -27.20 -27.58
C GLN A 6 31.49 -25.72 -27.30
N PHE A 7 31.51 -25.32 -26.02
CA PHE A 7 31.66 -23.92 -25.58
C PHE A 7 33.01 -23.59 -24.94
N GLY A 8 34.05 -24.37 -25.24
CA GLY A 8 35.41 -24.08 -24.78
C GLY A 8 35.59 -24.21 -23.26
N ALA A 9 34.63 -24.81 -22.54
CA ALA A 9 34.89 -25.23 -21.18
C ALA A 9 35.86 -26.42 -21.25
N ASP A 10 37.05 -26.22 -20.69
CA ASP A 10 38.04 -27.26 -20.54
C ASP A 10 37.53 -28.23 -19.45
N ILE A 11 36.67 -29.18 -19.84
CA ILE A 11 36.18 -30.22 -18.94
C ILE A 11 37.29 -31.25 -18.79
N THR A 12 38.27 -30.92 -17.96
CA THR A 12 39.21 -31.89 -17.43
C THR A 12 38.49 -32.73 -16.38
N ARG A 13 38.17 -34.00 -16.71
CA ARG A 13 37.87 -35.01 -15.69
C ARG A 13 39.17 -35.46 -15.04
N GLU A 14 39.88 -34.55 -14.39
CA GLU A 14 40.96 -34.95 -13.49
C GLU A 14 40.34 -35.15 -12.11
N LYS A 15 40.45 -36.37 -11.58
CA LYS A 15 40.20 -36.61 -10.16
C LYS A 15 41.27 -35.83 -9.39
N LYS A 16 40.93 -34.61 -8.97
CA LYS A 16 41.80 -33.79 -8.12
C LYS A 16 41.37 -34.01 -6.69
N ASP A 17 42.08 -34.90 -6.01
CA ASP A 17 41.98 -35.03 -4.57
C ASP A 17 42.70 -33.85 -3.90
N ASN A 18 42.18 -33.38 -2.76
CA ASN A 18 42.73 -32.30 -1.94
C ASN A 18 42.62 -30.87 -2.51
N VAL A 19 41.49 -30.52 -3.14
CA VAL A 19 41.24 -29.12 -3.56
C VAL A 19 40.89 -28.22 -2.37
N ASP A 20 41.25 -26.94 -2.45
CA ASP A 20 40.91 -25.91 -1.45
C ASP A 20 39.41 -25.65 -1.35
N ALA A 21 38.72 -25.67 -2.49
CA ALA A 21 37.30 -25.45 -2.57
C ALA A 21 36.65 -26.27 -3.69
N VAL A 22 35.42 -26.74 -3.44
CA VAL A 22 34.54 -27.36 -4.43
C VAL A 22 33.33 -26.45 -4.62
N ILE A 23 33.02 -26.10 -5.86
CA ILE A 23 31.85 -25.28 -6.21
C ILE A 23 30.83 -26.18 -6.90
N ILE A 24 29.63 -26.27 -6.33
CA ILE A 24 28.55 -27.12 -6.82
C ILE A 24 27.51 -26.25 -7.53
N THR A 25 27.40 -26.42 -8.85
CA THR A 25 26.43 -25.73 -9.71
C THR A 25 25.32 -26.66 -10.21
N ALA A 26 25.24 -27.88 -9.67
CA ALA A 26 24.20 -28.86 -10.02
C ALA A 26 22.81 -28.42 -9.56
N ALA A 27 21.77 -28.94 -10.20
CA ALA A 27 20.38 -28.84 -9.78
C ALA A 27 19.81 -30.26 -9.63
N THR A 28 19.73 -30.76 -8.41
CA THR A 28 19.30 -32.12 -8.06
C THR A 28 18.78 -32.17 -6.62
N ASP A 29 17.95 -33.16 -6.30
CA ASP A 29 17.52 -33.44 -4.93
C ASP A 29 18.46 -34.43 -4.20
N SER A 30 19.52 -34.89 -4.87
CA SER A 30 20.51 -35.83 -4.32
C SER A 30 21.59 -35.13 -3.48
N ALA A 31 22.10 -35.82 -2.47
CA ALA A 31 23.28 -35.41 -1.69
C ALA A 31 24.61 -35.72 -2.39
N GLU A 32 24.59 -36.53 -3.46
CA GLU A 32 25.78 -37.00 -4.17
C GLU A 32 26.77 -35.88 -4.56
N PRO A 33 26.34 -34.70 -5.06
CA PRO A 33 27.29 -33.62 -5.36
C PRO A 33 28.04 -33.10 -4.12
N VAL A 34 27.37 -33.06 -2.98
CA VAL A 34 27.97 -32.63 -1.70
C VAL A 34 28.91 -33.70 -1.17
N ASP A 35 28.52 -34.97 -1.26
CA ASP A 35 29.37 -36.10 -0.85
C ASP A 35 30.66 -36.18 -1.67
N LEU A 36 30.58 -35.97 -2.99
CA LEU A 36 31.75 -35.83 -3.85
C LEU A 36 32.60 -34.62 -3.45
N GLY A 37 31.96 -33.51 -3.07
CA GLY A 37 32.65 -32.34 -2.52
C GLY A 37 33.44 -32.66 -1.26
N ILE A 38 32.90 -33.50 -0.37
CA ILE A 38 33.58 -33.97 0.84
C ILE A 38 34.78 -34.84 0.48
N GLU A 39 34.65 -35.73 -0.50
CA GLU A 39 35.76 -36.58 -0.97
C GLU A 39 36.90 -35.73 -1.52
N TRP A 40 36.60 -34.78 -2.42
CA TRP A 40 37.60 -34.01 -3.15
C TRP A 40 38.26 -32.90 -2.33
N CYS A 41 37.54 -32.30 -1.37
CA CYS A 41 38.12 -31.26 -0.52
C CYS A 41 39.26 -31.78 0.37
N ARG A 42 40.32 -30.99 0.50
CA ARG A 42 41.34 -31.19 1.55
C ARG A 42 40.76 -30.91 2.94
N PRO A 43 41.43 -31.33 4.04
CA PRO A 43 41.06 -30.86 5.38
C PRO A 43 41.04 -29.32 5.46
N LYS A 44 40.04 -28.77 6.14
CA LYS A 44 39.72 -27.32 6.23
C LYS A 44 39.41 -26.67 4.87
N GLY A 45 38.96 -27.46 3.91
CA GLY A 45 38.46 -26.99 2.61
C GLY A 45 37.01 -26.49 2.68
N LYS A 46 36.55 -25.89 1.58
CA LYS A 46 35.21 -25.30 1.48
C LYS A 46 34.38 -25.98 0.39
N ILE A 47 33.13 -26.30 0.69
CA ILE A 47 32.13 -26.75 -0.28
C ILE A 47 31.12 -25.61 -0.43
N VAL A 48 31.02 -25.04 -1.63
CA VAL A 48 30.13 -23.92 -1.93
C VAL A 48 29.02 -24.39 -2.86
N VAL A 49 27.80 -24.47 -2.35
CA VAL A 49 26.61 -24.82 -3.11
C VAL A 49 26.01 -23.55 -3.71
N VAL A 50 26.10 -23.41 -5.04
CA VAL A 50 25.51 -22.31 -5.82
C VAL A 50 24.17 -22.73 -6.43
N GLY A 51 24.06 -24.00 -6.83
CA GLY A 51 22.83 -24.58 -7.36
C GLY A 51 21.91 -25.15 -6.28
N VAL A 52 21.18 -26.21 -6.63
CA VAL A 52 20.28 -26.94 -5.72
C VAL A 52 20.82 -28.36 -5.56
N ALA A 53 21.09 -28.77 -4.32
CA ALA A 53 21.52 -30.11 -3.92
C ALA A 53 21.05 -30.37 -2.48
N ASP A 54 20.92 -31.63 -2.07
CA ASP A 54 20.70 -31.94 -0.66
C ASP A 54 21.96 -31.60 0.15
N ILE A 55 21.80 -30.80 1.20
CA ILE A 55 22.87 -30.26 2.04
C ILE A 55 22.95 -30.97 3.40
N HIS A 56 22.39 -32.17 3.51
CA HIS A 56 22.47 -33.02 4.71
C HIS A 56 23.41 -34.23 4.52
N PRO A 57 24.71 -34.03 4.21
CA PRO A 57 25.66 -35.12 4.07
C PRO A 57 26.01 -35.75 5.42
N ASP A 58 26.79 -36.83 5.41
CA ASP A 58 27.29 -37.46 6.64
C ASP A 58 28.12 -36.47 7.49
N ARG A 59 27.61 -36.17 8.69
CA ARG A 59 28.26 -35.27 9.66
C ARG A 59 29.68 -35.70 10.01
N ASN A 60 29.93 -37.00 10.19
CA ASN A 60 31.24 -37.52 10.58
C ASN A 60 32.25 -37.35 9.44
N ALA A 61 31.81 -37.44 8.19
CA ALA A 61 32.65 -37.20 7.02
C ALA A 61 33.10 -35.73 6.93
N LEU A 62 32.18 -34.78 7.17
CA LEU A 62 32.52 -33.35 7.28
C LEU A 62 33.46 -33.07 8.47
N TRP A 63 33.16 -33.64 9.64
CA TRP A 63 33.92 -33.43 10.87
C TRP A 63 35.37 -33.94 10.75
N LYS A 64 35.58 -35.12 10.15
CA LYS A 64 36.92 -35.71 10.00
C LYS A 64 37.89 -34.82 9.23
N LYS A 65 37.37 -34.00 8.31
CA LYS A 65 38.14 -33.05 7.51
C LYS A 65 37.97 -31.60 7.97
N GLU A 66 37.16 -31.30 8.98
CA GLU A 66 36.81 -29.93 9.41
C GLU A 66 36.37 -29.03 8.23
N LEU A 67 35.48 -29.54 7.37
CA LEU A 67 35.03 -28.82 6.16
C LEU A 67 33.98 -27.74 6.47
N GLU A 68 34.03 -26.66 5.70
CA GLU A 68 32.96 -25.65 5.66
C GLU A 68 31.98 -25.95 4.52
N LEU A 69 30.70 -26.12 4.82
CA LEU A 69 29.63 -26.18 3.82
C LEU A 69 28.91 -24.83 3.78
N ILE A 70 28.92 -24.18 2.61
CA ILE A 70 28.40 -22.83 2.38
C ILE A 70 27.30 -22.91 1.33
N VAL A 71 26.12 -22.38 1.65
CA VAL A 71 25.06 -22.15 0.67
C VAL A 71 25.16 -20.71 0.19
N SER A 72 25.45 -20.53 -1.10
CA SER A 72 25.62 -19.21 -1.68
C SER A 72 24.27 -18.52 -1.86
N LYS A 73 24.17 -17.27 -1.38
CA LYS A 73 23.03 -16.40 -1.70
C LYS A 73 23.21 -15.90 -3.12
N ALA A 74 22.32 -16.30 -4.05
CA ALA A 74 22.46 -16.17 -5.51
C ALA A 74 23.28 -14.97 -6.02
N ALA A 75 22.88 -13.72 -5.71
CA ALA A 75 23.60 -12.53 -6.16
C ALA A 75 24.51 -11.89 -5.08
N GLY A 76 24.52 -12.44 -3.87
CA GLY A 76 25.39 -12.05 -2.76
C GLY A 76 24.72 -11.17 -1.70
N PRO A 77 25.51 -10.60 -0.77
CA PRO A 77 25.08 -9.56 0.17
C PRO A 77 24.39 -8.39 -0.56
N GLY A 78 23.22 -8.00 -0.06
CA GLY A 78 22.34 -7.00 -0.68
C GLY A 78 21.10 -7.59 -1.34
N SER A 79 21.14 -8.84 -1.77
CA SER A 79 19.95 -9.48 -2.31
C SER A 79 18.88 -9.64 -1.25
N LEU A 80 17.63 -9.32 -1.56
CA LEU A 80 16.50 -9.35 -0.62
C LEU A 80 16.61 -8.32 0.53
N ASP A 81 17.57 -7.39 0.47
CA ASP A 81 17.64 -6.24 1.38
C ASP A 81 17.01 -5.03 0.68
N GLU A 82 15.87 -4.56 1.20
CA GLU A 82 15.13 -3.46 0.62
C GLU A 82 15.91 -2.14 0.61
N TYR A 83 16.73 -1.87 1.64
CA TYR A 83 17.55 -0.66 1.69
C TYR A 83 18.66 -0.69 0.63
N TYR A 84 19.24 -1.87 0.40
CA TYR A 84 20.23 -2.06 -0.65
C TYR A 84 19.59 -1.95 -2.05
N GLU A 85 18.56 -2.74 -2.33
CA GLU A 85 17.99 -2.89 -3.68
C GLU A 85 17.14 -1.70 -4.14
N LYS A 86 16.32 -1.12 -3.24
CA LYS A 86 15.39 -0.04 -3.60
C LYS A 86 15.92 1.34 -3.26
N HIS A 87 16.81 1.44 -2.28
CA HIS A 87 17.30 2.74 -1.80
C HIS A 87 18.77 2.99 -2.15
N GLY A 88 19.48 2.01 -2.72
CA GLY A 88 20.86 2.18 -3.18
C GLY A 88 21.85 2.40 -2.04
N VAL A 89 21.54 1.93 -0.83
CA VAL A 89 22.43 2.03 0.33
C VAL A 89 23.44 0.89 0.26
N GLU A 90 24.67 1.20 -0.14
CA GLU A 90 25.74 0.20 -0.31
C GLU A 90 26.30 -0.26 1.05
N TYR A 91 26.74 -1.51 1.14
CA TYR A 91 27.46 -1.99 2.33
C TYR A 91 28.89 -1.45 2.37
N PRO A 92 29.40 -1.09 3.58
CA PRO A 92 30.82 -0.89 3.79
C PRO A 92 31.64 -2.07 3.28
N VAL A 93 32.79 -1.78 2.66
CA VAL A 93 33.66 -2.80 2.05
C VAL A 93 34.19 -3.79 3.08
N GLU A 94 34.35 -3.33 4.33
CA GLU A 94 34.80 -4.11 5.47
C GLU A 94 33.76 -5.14 5.94
N LEU A 95 32.47 -4.85 5.73
CA LEU A 95 31.36 -5.74 6.12
C LEU A 95 30.98 -6.71 5.00
N ALA A 96 30.99 -6.23 3.76
CA ALA A 96 30.81 -7.07 2.58
C ALA A 96 31.79 -6.61 1.52
N ARG A 97 32.78 -7.43 1.16
CA ARG A 97 33.73 -7.11 0.06
C ARG A 97 33.10 -7.30 -1.32
N TRP A 98 32.23 -8.28 -1.45
CA TRP A 98 31.55 -8.66 -2.69
C TRP A 98 30.05 -8.54 -2.50
N SER A 99 29.51 -7.34 -2.67
CA SER A 99 28.06 -7.10 -2.70
C SER A 99 27.48 -7.45 -4.07
N GLN A 100 26.15 -7.54 -4.16
CA GLN A 100 25.45 -7.77 -5.43
C GLN A 100 25.87 -6.80 -6.54
N ASN A 101 26.00 -5.50 -6.24
CA ASN A 101 26.46 -4.51 -7.21
C ASN A 101 27.90 -4.78 -7.65
N ARG A 102 28.83 -5.01 -6.71
CA ARG A 102 30.24 -5.28 -7.03
C ARG A 102 30.45 -6.59 -7.80
N ASN A 103 29.69 -7.63 -7.49
CA ASN A 103 29.68 -8.87 -8.28
C ASN A 103 29.30 -8.60 -9.73
N LEU A 104 28.25 -7.80 -9.95
CA LEU A 104 27.82 -7.41 -11.30
C LEU A 104 28.86 -6.53 -12.00
N GLN A 105 29.45 -5.56 -11.29
CA GLN A 105 30.52 -4.71 -11.83
C GLN A 105 31.72 -5.53 -12.28
N GLU A 106 32.15 -6.51 -11.48
CA GLU A 106 33.27 -7.38 -11.82
C GLU A 106 32.93 -8.27 -13.02
N PHE A 107 31.72 -8.83 -13.07
CA PHE A 107 31.27 -9.57 -14.24
C PHE A 107 31.31 -8.71 -15.52
N LEU A 108 30.82 -7.47 -15.46
CA LEU A 108 30.90 -6.51 -16.57
C LEU A 108 32.35 -6.17 -16.94
N ARG A 109 33.24 -6.02 -15.96
CA ARG A 109 34.68 -5.81 -16.18
C ARG A 109 35.32 -7.01 -16.90
N LEU A 110 34.98 -8.24 -16.51
CA LEU A 110 35.47 -9.46 -17.15
C LEU A 110 34.95 -9.61 -18.59
N LEU A 111 33.71 -9.17 -18.86
CA LEU A 111 33.16 -9.10 -20.22
C LEU A 111 33.89 -8.07 -21.09
N ASP A 112 34.12 -6.86 -20.56
CA ASP A 112 34.87 -5.80 -21.26
C ASP A 112 36.29 -6.24 -21.62
N GLN A 113 36.94 -6.97 -20.70
CA GLN A 113 38.26 -7.56 -20.92
C GLN A 113 38.24 -8.83 -21.78
N LYS A 114 37.07 -9.29 -22.24
CA LYS A 114 36.87 -10.51 -23.03
C LYS A 114 37.39 -11.78 -22.34
N LEU A 115 37.48 -11.76 -21.02
CA LEU A 115 37.83 -12.92 -20.19
C LEU A 115 36.65 -13.86 -20.01
N ILE A 116 35.43 -13.36 -20.20
CA ILE A 116 34.20 -14.14 -20.33
C ILE A 116 33.68 -13.97 -21.75
N GLN A 117 33.42 -15.08 -22.44
CA GLN A 117 32.83 -15.09 -23.79
C GLN A 117 31.40 -15.61 -23.70
N LEU A 118 30.45 -14.83 -24.21
CA LEU A 118 29.01 -15.18 -24.17
C LEU A 118 28.50 -15.73 -25.50
N ASP A 119 29.24 -15.62 -26.60
CA ASP A 119 28.80 -16.03 -27.95
C ASP A 119 28.34 -17.50 -27.97
N ALA A 120 29.08 -18.34 -27.26
CA ALA A 120 28.74 -19.70 -26.91
C ALA A 120 27.31 -19.90 -26.38
N LEU A 121 26.90 -19.06 -25.43
CA LEU A 121 25.60 -19.17 -24.78
C LEU A 121 24.47 -18.64 -25.67
N ILE A 122 24.77 -17.79 -26.65
CA ILE A 122 23.78 -17.19 -27.55
C ILE A 122 23.56 -18.09 -28.77
N THR A 123 22.70 -19.08 -28.61
CA THR A 123 22.39 -20.03 -29.70
C THR A 123 21.44 -19.48 -30.76
N HIS A 124 20.53 -18.59 -30.37
CA HIS A 124 19.51 -18.05 -31.25
C HIS A 124 19.28 -16.58 -30.96
N GLN A 125 19.01 -15.81 -32.02
CA GLN A 125 18.63 -14.41 -31.92
C GLN A 125 17.42 -14.16 -32.82
N TYR A 126 16.37 -13.57 -32.27
CA TYR A 126 15.14 -13.26 -32.97
C TYR A 126 14.73 -11.82 -32.68
N ALA A 127 14.01 -11.19 -33.59
CA ALA A 127 13.35 -9.93 -33.29
C ALA A 127 12.26 -10.13 -32.22
N ILE A 128 12.05 -9.15 -31.35
CA ILE A 128 11.08 -9.24 -30.24
C ILE A 128 9.64 -9.49 -30.69
N ASP A 129 9.26 -9.06 -31.90
CA ASP A 129 7.95 -9.30 -32.50
C ASP A 129 7.68 -10.78 -32.83
N GLN A 130 8.73 -11.60 -32.88
CA GLN A 130 8.65 -13.04 -33.07
C GLN A 130 8.55 -13.81 -31.74
N ALA A 131 8.55 -13.12 -30.59
CA ALA A 131 8.64 -13.78 -29.29
C ALA A 131 7.57 -14.85 -29.07
N GLU A 132 6.30 -14.55 -29.37
CA GLU A 132 5.21 -15.53 -29.22
C GLU A 132 5.46 -16.81 -30.03
N LYS A 133 5.89 -16.66 -31.29
CA LYS A 133 6.23 -17.79 -32.15
C LYS A 133 7.40 -18.58 -31.58
N VAL A 134 8.47 -17.90 -31.13
CA VAL A 134 9.65 -18.56 -30.55
C VAL A 134 9.28 -19.35 -29.29
N TYR A 135 8.37 -18.85 -28.45
CA TYR A 135 7.84 -19.60 -27.32
C TYR A 135 7.05 -20.84 -27.76
N VAL A 136 6.21 -20.73 -28.80
CA VAL A 136 5.48 -21.87 -29.37
C VAL A 136 6.45 -22.92 -29.94
N ASP A 137 7.43 -22.49 -30.73
CA ASP A 137 8.44 -23.36 -31.33
C ASP A 137 9.29 -24.05 -30.24
N PHE A 138 9.62 -23.34 -29.15
CA PHE A 138 10.30 -23.91 -27.98
C PHE A 138 9.48 -25.01 -27.31
N LEU A 139 8.22 -24.73 -26.99
CA LEU A 139 7.31 -25.69 -26.34
C LEU A 139 7.05 -26.94 -27.20
N ASN A 140 7.09 -26.79 -28.52
CA ASN A 140 6.92 -27.88 -29.48
C ASN A 140 8.23 -28.61 -29.82
N ASN A 141 9.35 -28.31 -29.14
CA ASN A 141 10.68 -28.85 -29.42
C ASN A 141 11.15 -28.63 -30.87
N GLN A 142 10.76 -27.51 -31.48
CA GLN A 142 11.13 -27.13 -32.84
C GLN A 142 12.36 -26.20 -32.88
N LEU A 143 12.83 -25.73 -31.72
CA LEU A 143 14.11 -25.05 -31.59
C LEU A 143 15.25 -26.08 -31.45
N ASN A 144 16.26 -25.97 -32.32
CA ASN A 144 17.40 -26.89 -32.34
C ASN A 144 18.34 -26.61 -31.16
N ASN A 145 18.26 -27.43 -30.10
CA ASN A 145 19.15 -27.38 -28.93
C ASN A 145 19.39 -25.96 -28.37
N PRO A 146 18.34 -25.19 -28.04
CA PRO A 146 18.49 -23.83 -27.54
C PRO A 146 19.17 -23.82 -26.17
N ILE A 147 20.16 -22.92 -26.01
CA ILE A 147 20.85 -22.68 -24.73
C ILE A 147 20.51 -21.28 -24.24
N GLY A 148 20.78 -20.28 -25.07
CA GLY A 148 20.35 -18.91 -24.88
C GLY A 148 19.67 -18.41 -26.14
N VAL A 149 18.49 -17.82 -25.93
CA VAL A 149 17.66 -17.20 -26.95
C VAL A 149 17.58 -15.73 -26.60
N LEU A 150 18.13 -14.86 -27.46
CA LEU A 150 18.03 -13.41 -27.27
C LEU A 150 16.95 -12.82 -28.16
N PHE A 151 16.15 -11.95 -27.58
CA PHE A 151 15.26 -11.07 -28.32
C PHE A 151 15.93 -9.73 -28.57
N GLN A 152 16.09 -9.39 -29.83
CA GLN A 152 16.57 -8.10 -30.28
C GLN A 152 15.43 -7.11 -30.28
N TYR A 153 15.61 -6.03 -29.53
CA TYR A 153 14.71 -4.89 -29.53
C TYR A 153 15.19 -3.87 -30.57
N PRO A 154 14.27 -3.12 -31.21
CA PRO A 154 14.66 -2.03 -32.10
C PRO A 154 15.55 -1.02 -31.35
N ALA A 155 16.65 -0.59 -31.98
CA ALA A 155 17.62 0.34 -31.38
C ALA A 155 16.98 1.65 -30.90
N GLN A 156 15.89 2.07 -31.54
CA GLN A 156 15.04 3.17 -31.11
C GLN A 156 13.58 2.74 -31.22
N SER A 157 12.86 2.85 -30.11
CA SER A 157 11.41 2.74 -30.09
C SER A 157 10.86 3.96 -29.36
N PRO A 158 9.83 4.65 -29.89
CA PRO A 158 9.20 5.73 -29.16
C PRO A 158 8.63 5.17 -27.85
N VAL A 159 8.91 5.85 -26.74
CA VAL A 159 8.37 5.45 -25.43
C VAL A 159 6.89 5.82 -25.40
N VAL A 160 6.03 4.84 -25.63
CA VAL A 160 4.58 5.01 -25.52
C VAL A 160 4.17 4.77 -24.08
N ARG A 161 3.81 5.86 -23.38
CA ARG A 161 3.34 5.80 -21.98
C ARG A 161 1.83 5.72 -21.86
N HIS A 162 1.09 5.88 -22.94
CA HIS A 162 -0.38 5.81 -22.95
C HIS A 162 -0.83 4.84 -24.05
N VAL A 163 -1.58 3.81 -23.65
CA VAL A 163 -2.00 2.73 -24.53
C VAL A 163 -3.53 2.64 -24.52
N PRO A 164 -4.21 2.86 -25.66
CA PRO A 164 -5.64 2.58 -25.77
C PRO A 164 -5.88 1.07 -25.72
N LEU A 165 -6.93 0.64 -25.02
CA LEU A 165 -7.21 -0.80 -24.81
C LEU A 165 -8.52 -1.25 -25.41
N THR A 166 -9.45 -0.32 -25.60
CA THR A 166 -10.74 -0.60 -26.23
C THR A 166 -11.05 0.49 -27.23
N ASP A 167 -11.54 0.09 -28.40
CA ASP A 167 -12.40 0.94 -29.22
C ASP A 167 -13.75 1.06 -28.51
N GLN A 168 -13.78 1.72 -27.33
CA GLN A 168 -15.07 2.14 -26.81
C GLN A 168 -15.61 3.15 -27.81
N LYS A 169 -16.45 2.66 -28.72
CA LYS A 169 -17.29 3.50 -29.57
C LYS A 169 -17.89 4.55 -28.64
N ASN A 170 -17.77 5.81 -29.05
CA ASN A 170 -18.46 6.95 -28.47
C ASN A 170 -19.97 6.67 -28.41
N ASN A 171 -20.41 5.83 -27.47
CA ASN A 171 -21.81 5.67 -27.16
C ASN A 171 -22.20 7.00 -26.55
N SER A 172 -23.17 7.65 -27.22
CA SER A 172 -23.66 9.01 -26.93
C SER A 172 -23.48 9.38 -25.47
N ILE A 173 -22.63 10.37 -25.21
CA ILE A 173 -22.32 10.87 -23.88
C ILE A 173 -23.65 11.25 -23.22
N ARG A 174 -24.10 10.47 -22.24
CA ARG A 174 -25.13 10.96 -21.32
C ARG A 174 -24.44 12.01 -20.47
N LYS A 175 -24.98 13.23 -20.48
CA LYS A 175 -24.48 14.39 -19.71
C LYS A 175 -24.38 14.12 -18.19
N GLU A 176 -24.95 12.99 -17.74
CA GLU A 176 -25.05 12.56 -16.35
C GLU A 176 -23.96 11.55 -15.92
N VAL A 177 -23.12 11.01 -16.81
CA VAL A 177 -22.10 10.00 -16.42
C VAL A 177 -20.74 10.66 -16.20
N VAL A 178 -20.13 10.42 -15.04
CA VAL A 178 -18.82 10.96 -14.67
C VAL A 178 -17.70 10.10 -15.26
N THR A 179 -16.79 10.72 -15.99
CA THR A 179 -15.61 10.07 -16.57
C THR A 179 -14.44 10.12 -15.60
N VAL A 180 -13.93 8.97 -15.19
CA VAL A 180 -12.92 8.86 -14.13
C VAL A 180 -11.64 8.23 -14.64
N SER A 181 -10.50 8.83 -14.29
CA SER A 181 -9.19 8.19 -14.36
C SER A 181 -8.72 7.76 -12.98
N VAL A 182 -8.08 6.60 -12.90
CA VAL A 182 -7.61 6.03 -11.63
C VAL A 182 -6.08 6.00 -11.61
N ILE A 183 -5.48 6.56 -10.56
CA ILE A 183 -4.03 6.50 -10.32
C ILE A 183 -3.79 5.46 -9.23
N GLY A 184 -3.08 4.39 -9.57
CA GLY A 184 -2.76 3.30 -8.65
C GLY A 184 -3.70 2.10 -8.78
N ALA A 185 -3.10 0.90 -8.79
CA ALA A 185 -3.80 -0.38 -8.84
C ALA A 185 -3.13 -1.40 -7.91
N GLY A 186 -2.91 -0.99 -6.66
CA GLY A 186 -2.36 -1.85 -5.61
C GLY A 186 -3.31 -2.99 -5.23
N ILE A 187 -2.90 -3.80 -4.25
CA ILE A 187 -3.71 -4.93 -3.75
C ILE A 187 -5.08 -4.44 -3.28
N PHE A 188 -5.12 -3.36 -2.50
CA PHE A 188 -6.35 -2.74 -2.01
C PHE A 188 -7.25 -2.28 -3.16
N GLY A 189 -6.72 -1.50 -4.10
CA GLY A 189 -7.48 -1.03 -5.26
C GLY A 189 -8.08 -2.16 -6.08
N LYS A 190 -7.31 -3.23 -6.35
CA LYS A 190 -7.77 -4.39 -7.13
C LYS A 190 -8.82 -5.24 -6.41
N SER A 191 -8.76 -5.35 -5.09
CA SER A 191 -9.61 -6.26 -4.31
C SER A 191 -10.90 -5.62 -3.81
N VAL A 192 -10.90 -4.31 -3.56
CA VAL A 192 -12.03 -3.60 -2.93
C VAL A 192 -12.58 -2.49 -3.83
N PHE A 193 -11.73 -1.53 -4.21
CA PHE A 193 -12.19 -0.28 -4.81
C PHE A 193 -12.61 -0.42 -6.28
N LEU A 194 -11.74 -0.97 -7.15
CA LEU A 194 -12.02 -1.15 -8.58
C LEU A 194 -13.25 -2.06 -8.85
N PRO A 195 -13.49 -3.16 -8.10
CA PRO A 195 -14.72 -3.93 -8.21
C PRO A 195 -15.99 -3.13 -7.89
N ALA A 196 -15.95 -2.20 -6.94
CA ALA A 196 -17.10 -1.33 -6.64
C ALA A 196 -17.28 -0.25 -7.72
N LEU A 197 -16.19 0.39 -8.13
CA LEU A 197 -16.18 1.45 -9.13
C LEU A 197 -16.69 0.96 -10.50
N SER A 198 -16.21 -0.19 -10.98
CA SER A 198 -16.62 -0.78 -12.26
C SER A 198 -18.10 -1.20 -12.31
N LYS A 199 -18.76 -1.36 -11.16
CA LYS A 199 -20.19 -1.66 -11.07
C LYS A 199 -21.06 -0.39 -11.01
N ASN A 200 -20.46 0.78 -10.83
CA ASN A 200 -21.19 2.04 -10.73
C ASN A 200 -21.65 2.51 -12.12
N LYS A 201 -22.96 2.54 -12.34
CA LYS A 201 -23.57 2.91 -13.64
C LYS A 201 -23.41 4.39 -13.99
N ASN A 202 -23.07 5.22 -13.03
CA ASN A 202 -22.87 6.66 -13.21
C ASN A 202 -21.38 6.99 -13.44
N VAL A 203 -20.52 5.98 -13.58
CA VAL A 203 -19.08 6.14 -13.83
C VAL A 203 -18.68 5.51 -15.16
N ARG A 204 -17.85 6.22 -15.92
CA ARG A 204 -17.12 5.71 -17.07
C ARG A 204 -15.62 5.65 -16.75
N LEU A 205 -15.02 4.48 -16.90
CA LEU A 205 -13.60 4.25 -16.63
C LEU A 205 -12.74 4.66 -17.84
N ASN A 206 -12.01 5.77 -17.73
CA ASN A 206 -11.19 6.32 -18.80
C ASN A 206 -9.80 5.68 -18.81
N THR A 207 -8.89 6.18 -17.97
CA THR A 207 -7.49 5.76 -17.95
C THR A 207 -7.15 5.12 -16.60
N LEU A 208 -6.51 3.95 -16.63
CA LEU A 208 -5.83 3.41 -15.45
C LEU A 208 -4.33 3.74 -15.51
N ILE A 209 -3.82 4.46 -14.52
CA ILE A 209 -2.42 4.83 -14.42
C ILE A 209 -1.72 4.01 -13.34
N THR A 210 -0.61 3.35 -13.68
CA THR A 210 0.26 2.67 -12.68
C THR A 210 1.73 2.81 -13.04
N HIS A 211 2.66 2.57 -12.10
CA HIS A 211 4.10 2.63 -12.39
C HIS A 211 4.58 1.57 -13.41
N SER A 212 3.87 0.45 -13.57
CA SER A 212 4.27 -0.65 -14.46
C SER A 212 3.27 -0.83 -15.61
N GLY A 213 3.76 -0.76 -16.85
CA GLY A 213 2.92 -0.88 -18.05
C GLY A 213 2.15 -2.20 -18.13
N MET A 214 2.79 -3.33 -17.81
CA MET A 214 2.13 -4.65 -17.84
C MET A 214 0.99 -4.76 -16.83
N ASN A 215 1.21 -4.28 -15.59
CA ASN A 215 0.17 -4.28 -14.56
C ASN A 215 -0.99 -3.34 -14.94
N ALA A 216 -0.66 -2.15 -15.48
CA ALA A 216 -1.66 -1.20 -15.95
C ALA A 216 -2.56 -1.85 -17.03
N GLN A 217 -1.96 -2.44 -18.06
CA GLN A 217 -2.70 -3.04 -19.17
C GLN A 217 -3.60 -4.20 -18.72
N HIS A 218 -3.07 -5.13 -17.92
CA HIS A 218 -3.82 -6.30 -17.46
C HIS A 218 -5.02 -5.89 -16.58
N VAL A 219 -4.80 -4.99 -15.61
CA VAL A 219 -5.87 -4.53 -14.71
C VAL A 219 -6.90 -3.68 -15.46
N ALA A 220 -6.44 -2.80 -16.33
CA ALA A 220 -7.31 -1.95 -17.13
C ALA A 220 -8.26 -2.76 -18.02
N LYS A 221 -7.73 -3.79 -18.73
CA LYS A 221 -8.55 -4.74 -19.51
C LYS A 221 -9.56 -5.47 -18.62
N ARG A 222 -9.12 -5.98 -17.46
CA ARG A 222 -9.98 -6.72 -16.53
C ARG A 222 -11.19 -5.92 -16.04
N PHE A 223 -11.01 -4.64 -15.77
CA PHE A 223 -12.07 -3.77 -15.22
C PHE A 223 -12.79 -2.91 -16.26
N GLY A 224 -12.36 -2.95 -17.54
CA GLY A 224 -13.03 -2.26 -18.64
C GLY A 224 -12.67 -0.78 -18.79
N PHE A 225 -11.43 -0.40 -18.49
CA PHE A 225 -10.91 0.95 -18.77
C PHE A 225 -10.69 1.17 -20.27
N ALA A 226 -10.95 2.38 -20.76
CA ALA A 226 -10.73 2.75 -22.15
C ALA A 226 -9.24 2.70 -22.54
N SER A 227 -8.35 3.11 -21.65
CA SER A 227 -6.90 3.12 -21.84
C SER A 227 -6.13 2.83 -20.53
N CYS A 228 -4.82 2.66 -20.65
CA CYS A 228 -3.91 2.61 -19.52
C CYS A 228 -2.67 3.46 -19.75
N SER A 229 -2.04 3.93 -18.67
CA SER A 229 -0.84 4.74 -18.75
C SER A 229 0.18 4.48 -17.64
N THR A 230 1.43 4.89 -17.88
CA THR A 230 2.48 5.04 -16.86
C THR A 230 2.83 6.50 -16.59
N ASP A 231 2.13 7.44 -17.22
CA ASP A 231 2.26 8.88 -17.00
C ASP A 231 1.07 9.38 -16.18
N VAL A 232 1.37 9.95 -15.00
CA VAL A 232 0.37 10.50 -14.09
C VAL A 232 -0.31 11.75 -14.65
N ASN A 233 0.35 12.47 -15.56
CA ASN A 233 -0.19 13.70 -16.15
C ASN A 233 -1.46 13.45 -16.96
N VAL A 234 -1.59 12.27 -17.57
CA VAL A 234 -2.78 11.87 -18.34
C VAL A 234 -4.08 11.91 -17.51
N ALA A 235 -3.99 11.72 -16.19
CA ALA A 235 -5.15 11.80 -15.31
C ALA A 235 -5.76 13.22 -15.24
N PHE A 236 -4.97 14.25 -15.55
CA PHE A 236 -5.36 15.65 -15.47
C PHE A 236 -5.91 16.22 -16.79
N ASP A 237 -5.86 15.43 -17.87
CA ASP A 237 -6.37 15.83 -19.19
C ASP A 237 -7.87 16.18 -19.17
N THR A 238 -8.32 16.95 -20.16
CA THR A 238 -9.73 17.37 -20.33
C THR A 238 -10.68 16.22 -20.65
N SER A 239 -10.17 15.05 -21.04
CA SER A 239 -10.96 13.84 -21.28
C SER A 239 -11.47 13.16 -20.00
N THR A 240 -10.99 13.61 -18.83
CA THR A 240 -11.33 13.07 -17.50
C THR A 240 -12.04 14.14 -16.68
N ASP A 241 -13.19 13.81 -16.11
CA ASP A 241 -13.96 14.70 -15.22
C ASP A 241 -13.37 14.68 -13.79
N ALA A 242 -12.96 13.51 -13.32
CA ALA A 242 -12.42 13.32 -11.97
C ALA A 242 -11.32 12.25 -11.88
N ILE A 243 -10.48 12.39 -10.86
CA ILE A 243 -9.40 11.47 -10.54
C ILE A 243 -9.76 10.67 -9.29
N ILE A 244 -9.45 9.38 -9.29
CA ILE A 244 -9.41 8.57 -8.07
C ILE A 244 -7.97 8.11 -7.82
N ALA A 245 -7.39 8.49 -6.69
CA ALA A 245 -6.01 8.18 -6.34
C ALA A 245 -5.94 7.10 -5.24
N LEU A 246 -5.38 5.93 -5.59
CA LEU A 246 -5.18 4.74 -4.76
C LEU A 246 -3.67 4.46 -4.61
N THR A 247 -2.92 5.51 -4.30
CA THR A 247 -1.44 5.54 -4.24
C THR A 247 -0.90 5.29 -2.83
N PRO A 248 0.43 5.10 -2.65
CA PRO A 248 1.07 5.20 -1.34
C PRO A 248 0.90 6.59 -0.71
N HIS A 249 0.94 6.68 0.62
CA HIS A 249 0.62 7.91 1.35
C HIS A 249 1.57 9.07 0.98
N SER A 250 2.85 8.74 0.74
CA SER A 250 3.89 9.68 0.31
C SER A 250 3.57 10.47 -0.97
N GLN A 251 2.68 9.96 -1.82
CA GLN A 251 2.31 10.63 -3.08
C GLN A 251 1.10 11.56 -2.93
N HIS A 252 0.36 11.46 -1.82
CA HIS A 252 -0.96 12.08 -1.71
C HIS A 252 -0.91 13.60 -1.80
N ALA A 253 0.07 14.21 -1.13
CA ALA A 253 0.17 15.66 -1.09
C ALA A 253 0.37 16.27 -2.48
N SER A 254 1.30 15.71 -3.25
CA SER A 254 1.57 16.15 -4.61
C SER A 254 0.35 16.03 -5.54
N LEU A 255 -0.46 14.97 -5.38
CA LEU A 255 -1.67 14.76 -6.17
C LEU A 255 -2.78 15.73 -5.79
N VAL A 256 -2.98 16.00 -4.50
CA VAL A 256 -3.97 16.97 -4.01
C VAL A 256 -3.62 18.37 -4.48
N LEU A 257 -2.37 18.82 -4.28
CA LEU A 257 -1.91 20.14 -4.71
C LEU A 257 -2.09 20.33 -6.22
N LYS A 258 -1.71 19.32 -7.01
CA LYS A 258 -1.90 19.37 -8.45
C LYS A 258 -3.37 19.39 -8.85
N ALA A 259 -4.23 18.60 -8.18
CA ALA A 259 -5.66 18.62 -8.44
C ALA A 259 -6.29 20.00 -8.15
N LEU A 260 -5.86 20.66 -7.06
CA LEU A 260 -6.28 22.02 -6.75
C LEU A 260 -5.82 23.02 -7.84
N GLN A 261 -4.55 22.95 -8.25
CA GLN A 261 -3.97 23.82 -9.27
C GLN A 261 -4.65 23.66 -10.64
N GLU A 262 -4.87 22.41 -11.07
CA GLU A 262 -5.51 22.06 -12.34
C GLU A 262 -7.05 22.11 -12.27
N LYS A 263 -7.61 22.51 -11.13
CA LYS A 263 -9.06 22.52 -10.85
C LYS A 263 -9.74 21.19 -11.22
N LYS A 264 -9.07 20.08 -10.95
CA LYS A 264 -9.56 18.72 -11.23
C LYS A 264 -10.17 18.11 -9.97
N ALA A 265 -11.35 17.52 -10.10
CA ALA A 265 -11.95 16.78 -8.99
C ALA A 265 -11.11 15.55 -8.62
N LEU A 266 -10.98 15.29 -7.31
CA LEU A 266 -10.12 14.22 -6.78
C LEU A 266 -10.79 13.51 -5.60
N LEU A 267 -10.91 12.20 -5.69
CA LEU A 267 -11.10 11.31 -4.54
C LEU A 267 -9.78 10.62 -4.26
N ILE A 268 -9.16 10.90 -3.11
CA ILE A 268 -7.88 10.31 -2.71
C ILE A 268 -8.07 9.38 -1.52
N GLU A 269 -7.42 8.22 -1.55
CA GLU A 269 -7.35 7.35 -0.38
C GLU A 269 -6.74 8.08 0.82
N LYS A 270 -7.09 7.65 2.03
CA LYS A 270 -6.55 8.25 3.26
C LYS A 270 -5.08 7.88 3.45
N PRO A 271 -4.27 8.76 4.08
CA PRO A 271 -4.61 10.09 4.61
C PRO A 271 -4.60 11.19 3.54
N LEU A 272 -5.00 12.42 3.87
CA LEU A 272 -4.89 13.53 2.93
C LEU A 272 -3.41 13.87 2.60
N CYS A 273 -2.55 13.83 3.62
CA CYS A 273 -1.11 14.04 3.53
C CYS A 273 -0.40 13.30 4.68
N VAL A 274 0.93 13.30 4.68
CA VAL A 274 1.71 12.64 5.74
C VAL A 274 2.45 13.64 6.63
N HIS A 275 2.67 14.87 6.17
CA HIS A 275 3.41 15.90 6.90
C HIS A 275 2.57 17.17 7.16
N PRO A 276 2.76 17.84 8.33
CA PRO A 276 2.09 19.11 8.63
C PRO A 276 2.39 20.22 7.63
N GLU A 277 3.60 20.26 7.06
CA GLU A 277 4.01 21.26 6.08
C GLU A 277 3.21 21.13 4.78
N GLU A 278 2.97 19.89 4.32
CA GLU A 278 2.12 19.59 3.18
C GLU A 278 0.68 20.05 3.43
N LEU A 279 0.18 19.84 4.66
CA LEU A 279 -1.16 20.29 5.04
C LEU A 279 -1.27 21.81 4.98
N ALA A 280 -0.25 22.53 5.47
CA ALA A 280 -0.20 23.99 5.43
C ALA A 280 -0.17 24.53 4.00
N GLU A 281 0.64 23.92 3.13
CA GLU A 281 0.70 24.27 1.70
C GLU A 281 -0.66 24.11 1.02
N MET A 282 -1.35 22.99 1.28
CA MET A 282 -2.69 22.74 0.74
C MET A 282 -3.71 23.79 1.16
N LYS A 283 -3.69 24.24 2.42
CA LYS A 283 -4.60 25.30 2.89
C LYS A 283 -4.37 26.58 2.12
N ILE A 284 -3.11 27.00 1.99
CA ILE A 284 -2.73 28.21 1.27
C ILE A 284 -3.25 28.14 -0.17
N VAL A 285 -2.97 27.03 -0.88
CA VAL A 285 -3.44 26.87 -2.26
C VAL A 285 -4.96 26.90 -2.33
N TYR A 286 -5.66 26.17 -1.47
CA TYR A 286 -7.13 26.10 -1.46
C TYR A 286 -7.77 27.48 -1.22
N GLU A 287 -7.24 28.28 -0.29
CA GLU A 287 -7.74 29.62 0.04
C GLU A 287 -7.60 30.62 -1.11
N THR A 288 -6.66 30.41 -2.03
CA THR A 288 -6.50 31.27 -3.22
C THR A 288 -7.53 30.99 -4.32
N LEU A 289 -8.27 29.88 -4.25
CA LEU A 289 -9.22 29.46 -5.28
C LEU A 289 -10.60 30.06 -5.01
N SER A 290 -11.13 30.80 -5.98
CA SER A 290 -12.53 31.28 -5.95
C SER A 290 -13.54 30.14 -6.08
N GLU A 291 -13.19 29.14 -6.88
CA GLU A 291 -14.00 27.96 -7.19
C GLU A 291 -13.09 26.73 -7.09
N PRO A 292 -12.91 26.16 -5.88
CA PRO A 292 -12.10 24.97 -5.71
C PRO A 292 -12.82 23.74 -6.30
N PRO A 293 -12.07 22.77 -6.86
CA PRO A 293 -12.66 21.52 -7.31
C PRO A 293 -13.18 20.69 -6.13
N VAL A 294 -14.03 19.70 -6.43
CA VAL A 294 -14.43 18.69 -5.43
C VAL A 294 -13.23 17.84 -5.05
N ILE A 295 -12.75 18.00 -3.82
CA ILE A 295 -11.75 17.12 -3.20
C ILE A 295 -12.46 16.27 -2.16
N MET A 296 -12.16 14.97 -2.13
CA MET A 296 -12.69 14.04 -1.15
C MET A 296 -11.59 13.08 -0.68
N VAL A 297 -11.52 12.84 0.63
CA VAL A 297 -10.64 11.82 1.23
C VAL A 297 -11.43 10.53 1.47
N GLY A 298 -10.76 9.39 1.30
CA GLY A 298 -11.25 8.01 1.45
C GLY A 298 -11.69 7.61 2.87
N HIS A 299 -12.49 8.45 3.54
CA HIS A 299 -13.07 8.18 4.86
C HIS A 299 -14.39 7.40 4.75
N ASN A 300 -14.35 6.27 4.05
CA ASN A 300 -15.49 5.43 3.71
C ASN A 300 -16.47 5.09 4.87
N ARG A 301 -16.04 4.97 6.13
CA ARG A 301 -16.92 4.62 7.29
C ARG A 301 -18.08 5.59 7.43
N ARG A 302 -17.88 6.89 7.18
CA ARG A 302 -18.94 7.91 7.33
C ARG A 302 -20.10 7.74 6.37
N TYR A 303 -19.87 7.00 5.28
CA TYR A 303 -20.82 6.68 4.22
C TYR A 303 -21.41 5.27 4.36
N SER A 304 -20.95 4.47 5.33
CA SER A 304 -21.51 3.14 5.55
C SER A 304 -23.01 3.19 5.83
N PRO A 305 -23.78 2.17 5.40
CA PRO A 305 -25.20 2.06 5.75
C PRO A 305 -25.45 2.10 7.27
N HIS A 306 -24.51 1.54 8.04
CA HIS A 306 -24.53 1.60 9.51
C HIS A 306 -24.34 3.02 10.03
N ALA A 307 -23.41 3.81 9.47
CA ALA A 307 -23.24 5.22 9.83
C ALA A 307 -24.51 6.04 9.57
N THR A 308 -25.15 5.82 8.41
CA THR A 308 -26.42 6.46 8.07
C THR A 308 -27.49 6.13 9.11
N GLN A 309 -27.62 4.86 9.49
CA GLN A 309 -28.58 4.46 10.51
C GLN A 309 -28.27 5.07 11.89
N MET A 310 -26.99 5.11 12.30
CA MET A 310 -26.58 5.72 13.56
C MET A 310 -26.90 7.22 13.59
N LYS A 311 -26.60 7.94 12.49
CA LYS A 311 -26.93 9.36 12.33
C LYS A 311 -28.44 9.60 12.41
N LEU A 312 -29.26 8.72 11.86
CA LEU A 312 -30.72 8.81 11.96
C LEU A 312 -31.20 8.67 13.41
N TRP A 313 -30.67 7.72 14.18
CA TRP A 313 -31.05 7.59 15.59
C TRP A 313 -30.53 8.74 16.45
N LEU A 314 -29.38 9.31 16.10
CA LEU A 314 -28.78 10.47 16.77
C LEU A 314 -29.41 11.80 16.34
N SER A 315 -30.22 11.86 15.27
CA SER A 315 -30.78 13.13 14.76
C SER A 315 -31.77 13.78 15.73
N HIS A 316 -32.30 13.00 16.68
CA HIS A 316 -33.22 13.48 17.72
C HIS A 316 -32.53 13.67 19.08
N ARG A 317 -31.20 13.55 19.13
CA ARG A 317 -30.42 13.74 20.34
C ARG A 317 -30.46 15.21 20.77
N VAL A 318 -30.66 15.45 22.07
CA VAL A 318 -30.69 16.80 22.65
C VAL A 318 -29.45 17.06 23.50
N ASN A 319 -28.96 16.05 24.22
CA ASN A 319 -27.80 16.20 25.10
C ASN A 319 -26.49 15.70 24.47
N PRO A 320 -25.33 16.15 24.97
CA PRO A 320 -24.03 15.57 24.63
C PRO A 320 -24.01 14.04 24.79
N ALA A 321 -23.25 13.36 23.93
CA ALA A 321 -23.09 11.91 23.97
C ALA A 321 -21.72 11.51 24.50
N VAL A 322 -21.65 10.27 24.97
CA VAL A 322 -20.40 9.57 25.27
C VAL A 322 -20.22 8.46 24.25
N MET A 323 -19.10 8.44 23.55
CA MET A 323 -18.77 7.39 22.58
C MET A 323 -17.55 6.59 23.03
N SER A 324 -17.64 5.26 22.93
CA SER A 324 -16.51 4.34 23.04
C SER A 324 -16.32 3.66 21.69
N TYR A 325 -15.10 3.69 21.14
CA TYR A 325 -14.77 3.06 19.87
C TYR A 325 -13.51 2.23 20.04
N ARG A 326 -13.62 0.91 19.84
CA ARG A 326 -12.51 -0.05 19.86
C ARG A 326 -12.16 -0.49 18.45
N VAL A 327 -10.87 -0.43 18.14
CA VAL A 327 -10.26 -0.91 16.90
C VAL A 327 -9.18 -1.94 17.24
N ASN A 328 -9.44 -3.20 16.87
CA ASN A 328 -8.48 -4.29 16.86
C ASN A 328 -7.80 -4.35 15.48
N ALA A 329 -6.72 -3.59 15.33
CA ALA A 329 -6.13 -3.28 14.04
C ALA A 329 -5.23 -4.40 13.47
N GLY A 330 -4.94 -5.43 14.28
CA GLY A 330 -4.04 -6.53 13.96
C GLY A 330 -2.56 -6.13 13.93
N PHE A 331 -1.68 -7.07 14.27
CA PHE A 331 -0.23 -6.86 14.32
C PHE A 331 0.38 -6.64 12.94
N VAL A 332 1.26 -5.63 12.85
CA VAL A 332 2.11 -5.34 11.71
C VAL A 332 3.55 -5.24 12.24
N SER A 333 4.52 -5.83 11.52
CA SER A 333 5.92 -5.82 11.95
C SER A 333 6.54 -4.42 11.83
N ARG A 334 7.53 -4.11 12.67
CA ARG A 334 8.21 -2.81 12.68
C ARG A 334 8.83 -2.42 11.32
N ASP A 335 9.36 -3.40 10.59
CA ASP A 335 10.01 -3.17 9.29
C ASP A 335 9.01 -3.01 8.13
N HIS A 336 7.71 -3.05 8.41
CA HIS A 336 6.69 -2.87 7.39
C HIS A 336 6.61 -1.40 6.97
N TRP A 337 6.40 -1.16 5.67
CA TRP A 337 6.44 0.17 5.04
C TRP A 337 5.56 1.25 5.71
N VAL A 338 4.44 0.85 6.32
CA VAL A 338 3.49 1.75 7.02
C VAL A 338 4.12 2.46 8.23
N HIS A 339 5.25 1.97 8.74
CA HIS A 339 6.00 2.60 9.83
C HIS A 339 7.18 3.44 9.33
N SER A 340 7.42 3.51 8.02
CA SER A 340 8.50 4.31 7.46
C SER A 340 8.19 5.81 7.58
N ASP A 341 9.25 6.62 7.68
CA ASP A 341 9.14 8.08 7.75
C ASP A 341 8.37 8.67 6.58
N ARG A 342 8.62 8.14 5.37
CA ARG A 342 7.99 8.60 4.13
C ARG A 342 6.48 8.32 4.09
N GLU A 343 5.99 7.36 4.87
CA GLU A 343 4.61 6.88 4.82
C GLU A 343 3.79 7.31 6.04
N GLY A 344 4.31 8.29 6.80
CA GLY A 344 3.64 8.92 7.94
C GLY A 344 4.08 8.38 9.31
N ARG A 345 5.14 7.57 9.39
CA ARG A 345 5.77 7.03 10.62
C ARG A 345 4.93 6.08 11.47
N SER A 346 3.62 6.14 11.35
CA SER A 346 2.72 5.36 12.18
C SER A 346 1.37 5.14 11.51
N ARG A 347 0.62 4.19 12.07
CA ARG A 347 -0.77 3.95 11.68
C ARG A 347 -1.72 5.04 12.18
N ILE A 348 -1.25 6.00 12.98
CA ILE A 348 -2.04 7.16 13.39
C ILE A 348 -2.37 8.01 12.17
N ILE A 349 -1.33 8.41 11.43
CA ILE A 349 -1.49 9.16 10.18
C ILE A 349 -2.13 8.28 9.12
N GLY A 350 -1.60 7.06 8.95
CA GLY A 350 -2.01 6.18 7.87
C GLY A 350 -3.39 5.53 8.01
N GLU A 351 -3.97 5.37 9.20
CA GLU A 351 -5.25 4.65 9.39
C GLU A 351 -6.20 5.36 10.36
N MET A 352 -5.69 5.95 11.45
CA MET A 352 -6.54 6.48 12.52
C MET A 352 -7.35 7.72 12.11
N THR A 353 -6.90 8.45 11.08
CA THR A 353 -7.68 9.50 10.38
C THR A 353 -9.09 9.05 10.02
N HIS A 354 -9.24 7.77 9.68
CA HIS A 354 -10.54 7.15 9.37
C HIS A 354 -11.51 7.18 10.56
N PHE A 355 -11.02 6.88 11.76
CA PHE A 355 -11.85 6.82 12.97
C PHE A 355 -12.10 8.22 13.52
N ILE A 356 -11.12 9.11 13.39
CA ILE A 356 -11.24 10.52 13.74
C ILE A 356 -12.34 11.19 12.90
N ASP A 357 -12.33 10.99 11.58
CA ASP A 357 -13.40 11.46 10.69
C ASP A 357 -14.75 10.86 11.10
N PHE A 358 -14.80 9.56 11.33
CA PHE A 358 -16.04 8.87 11.65
C PHE A 358 -16.69 9.37 12.95
N ILE A 359 -15.91 9.58 14.02
CA ILE A 359 -16.40 10.13 15.30
C ILE A 359 -17.07 11.48 15.07
N GLN A 360 -16.42 12.39 14.34
CA GLN A 360 -16.95 13.71 14.04
C GLN A 360 -18.21 13.62 13.18
N ALA A 361 -18.17 12.77 12.15
CA ALA A 361 -19.27 12.61 11.21
C ALA A 361 -20.51 12.01 11.87
N VAL A 362 -20.37 11.00 12.75
CA VAL A 362 -21.51 10.32 13.37
C VAL A 362 -22.14 11.15 14.48
N LEU A 363 -21.33 11.87 15.27
CA LEU A 363 -21.82 12.76 16.33
C LEU A 363 -22.28 14.12 15.77
N ASN A 364 -21.85 14.48 14.56
CA ASN A 364 -22.08 15.78 13.94
C ASN A 364 -21.52 16.94 14.79
N GLU A 365 -20.30 16.76 15.28
CA GLU A 365 -19.58 17.67 16.17
C GLU A 365 -18.09 17.66 15.81
N LYS A 366 -17.39 18.77 16.07
CA LYS A 366 -15.95 18.89 15.77
C LYS A 366 -15.12 18.54 17.01
N ILE A 367 -14.03 17.80 16.83
CA ILE A 367 -13.07 17.55 17.91
C ILE A 367 -12.28 18.84 18.19
N VAL A 368 -12.19 19.25 19.46
CA VAL A 368 -11.48 20.47 19.87
C VAL A 368 -10.29 20.22 20.78
N SER A 369 -10.25 19.09 21.47
CA SER A 369 -9.06 18.69 22.23
C SER A 369 -8.86 17.18 22.27
N VAL A 370 -7.60 16.76 22.37
CA VAL A 370 -7.18 15.37 22.46
C VAL A 370 -6.31 15.12 23.69
N VAL A 371 -6.48 13.96 24.29
CA VAL A 371 -5.57 13.38 25.29
C VAL A 371 -5.24 11.98 24.83
N ALA A 372 -3.97 11.69 24.60
CA ALA A 372 -3.53 10.40 24.09
C ALA A 372 -2.50 9.76 25.04
N LYS A 373 -2.58 8.43 25.18
CA LYS A 373 -1.55 7.61 25.81
C LYS A 373 -1.28 6.37 24.99
N SER A 374 -0.02 5.97 24.92
CA SER A 374 0.40 4.70 24.32
C SER A 374 0.81 3.70 25.39
N VAL A 375 0.83 2.41 25.02
CA VAL A 375 1.43 1.37 25.87
C VAL A 375 2.91 1.70 26.10
N THR A 376 3.33 1.64 27.36
CA THR A 376 4.74 1.71 27.77
C THR A 376 5.24 0.29 28.09
N GLY A 377 6.48 -0.05 27.71
CA GLY A 377 7.00 -1.42 27.91
C GLY A 377 8.16 -1.80 26.99
N ASN A 378 8.44 -3.10 26.92
CA ASN A 378 9.59 -3.68 26.21
C ASN A 378 9.52 -3.51 24.66
N SER A 379 10.64 -3.76 24.00
CA SER A 379 10.89 -3.45 22.58
C SER A 379 10.02 -4.21 21.56
N THR A 380 9.22 -5.19 21.98
CA THR A 380 8.42 -6.04 21.07
C THR A 380 7.10 -5.40 20.64
N VAL A 381 6.56 -4.48 21.43
CA VAL A 381 5.29 -3.79 21.14
C VAL A 381 5.57 -2.47 20.43
N ILE A 382 4.89 -2.24 19.31
CA ILE A 382 4.91 -0.95 18.62
C ILE A 382 3.97 0.00 19.37
N LYS A 383 4.56 1.03 20.01
CA LYS A 383 3.83 1.96 20.89
C LYS A 383 2.70 2.70 20.15
N ASN A 384 2.99 3.23 18.98
CA ASN A 384 2.03 4.04 18.20
C ASN A 384 0.91 3.20 17.55
N ASP A 385 0.99 1.88 17.66
CA ASP A 385 -0.05 0.93 17.24
C ASP A 385 -0.94 0.46 18.41
N ASN A 386 -0.68 0.98 19.62
CA ASN A 386 -1.37 0.60 20.85
C ASN A 386 -1.64 1.84 21.70
N VAL A 387 -2.68 2.56 21.33
CA VAL A 387 -3.01 3.88 21.86
C VAL A 387 -4.44 3.97 22.34
N ILE A 388 -4.65 4.73 23.41
CA ILE A 388 -5.96 5.20 23.85
C ILE A 388 -5.97 6.71 23.66
N VAL A 389 -6.97 7.19 22.94
CA VAL A 389 -7.18 8.62 22.68
C VAL A 389 -8.55 9.01 23.19
N THR A 390 -8.62 10.05 24.01
CA THR A 390 -9.86 10.69 24.45
C THR A 390 -10.02 12.04 23.77
N PHE A 391 -11.20 12.29 23.24
CA PHE A 391 -11.59 13.47 22.50
C PHE A 391 -12.63 14.27 23.28
N SER A 392 -12.50 15.59 23.28
CA SER A 392 -13.59 16.52 23.60
C SER A 392 -14.07 17.18 22.34
N LEU A 393 -15.38 17.28 22.17
CA LEU A 393 -16.02 17.86 20.99
C LEU A 393 -16.65 19.23 21.31
N ASP A 394 -16.90 20.03 20.26
CA ASP A 394 -17.32 21.43 20.34
C ASP A 394 -18.70 21.66 20.95
N ARG A 395 -19.60 20.65 20.95
CA ARG A 395 -20.91 20.71 21.61
C ARG A 395 -20.98 19.89 22.90
N GLY A 396 -19.83 19.55 23.46
CA GLY A 396 -19.71 18.93 24.78
C GLY A 396 -19.70 17.41 24.78
N SER A 397 -19.89 16.74 23.63
CA SER A 397 -19.73 15.29 23.58
C SER A 397 -18.28 14.89 23.86
N ILE A 398 -18.09 13.67 24.34
CA ILE A 398 -16.76 13.07 24.52
C ILE A 398 -16.71 11.72 23.82
N ALA A 399 -15.55 11.37 23.30
CA ALA A 399 -15.32 10.08 22.66
C ALA A 399 -13.98 9.50 23.10
N THR A 400 -13.91 8.17 23.22
CA THR A 400 -12.66 7.46 23.44
C THR A 400 -12.43 6.46 22.32
N LEU A 401 -11.26 6.53 21.69
CA LEU A 401 -10.77 5.56 20.73
C LEU A 401 -9.70 4.68 21.39
N ILE A 402 -9.96 3.38 21.45
CA ILE A 402 -9.01 2.35 21.85
C ILE A 402 -8.52 1.69 20.56
N TYR A 403 -7.28 1.97 20.18
CA TYR A 403 -6.66 1.41 18.99
C TYR A 403 -5.53 0.47 19.40
N SER A 404 -5.63 -0.81 19.04
CA SER A 404 -4.62 -1.80 19.42
C SER A 404 -4.34 -2.80 18.30
N ALA A 405 -3.07 -3.02 18.04
CA ALA A 405 -2.56 -4.08 17.17
C ALA A 405 -2.29 -5.41 17.90
N GLN A 406 -2.57 -5.50 19.21
CA GLN A 406 -2.28 -6.68 20.04
C GLN A 406 -3.45 -7.66 20.17
N GLY A 407 -4.64 -7.30 19.70
CA GLY A 407 -5.81 -8.16 19.82
C GLY A 407 -5.75 -9.39 18.90
N ASN A 408 -6.40 -10.47 19.33
CA ASN A 408 -6.56 -11.68 18.51
C ASN A 408 -7.52 -11.39 17.34
N ARG A 409 -7.21 -11.89 16.13
CA ARG A 409 -8.01 -11.69 14.91
C ARG A 409 -9.43 -12.30 14.98
N GLN A 410 -9.70 -13.19 15.94
CA GLN A 410 -11.05 -13.71 16.22
C GLN A 410 -11.97 -12.67 16.87
N CYS A 411 -11.41 -11.66 17.54
CA CYS A 411 -12.19 -10.55 18.07
C CYS A 411 -12.57 -9.60 16.93
N SER A 412 -13.79 -9.05 16.96
CA SER A 412 -14.24 -8.12 15.92
C SER A 412 -13.27 -6.96 15.77
N ARG A 413 -13.06 -6.54 14.52
CA ARG A 413 -12.08 -5.50 14.19
C ARG A 413 -12.53 -4.17 14.76
N GLU A 414 -13.79 -3.83 14.57
CA GLU A 414 -14.35 -2.54 14.97
C GLU A 414 -15.57 -2.76 15.86
N TYR A 415 -15.62 -2.12 17.03
CA TYR A 415 -16.78 -2.19 17.94
C TYR A 415 -16.98 -0.83 18.59
N MET A 416 -18.20 -0.32 18.63
CA MET A 416 -18.47 0.99 19.22
C MET A 416 -19.80 1.06 19.95
N GLU A 417 -19.84 1.92 20.95
CA GLU A 417 -21.01 2.23 21.76
C GLU A 417 -21.19 3.74 21.85
N ILE A 418 -22.42 4.22 21.71
CA ILE A 418 -22.76 5.64 21.84
C ILE A 418 -23.91 5.76 22.84
N PHE A 419 -23.67 6.44 23.96
CA PHE A 419 -24.63 6.68 25.04
C PHE A 419 -25.17 8.11 24.94
N PHE A 420 -26.50 8.25 24.89
CA PHE A 420 -27.18 9.54 24.78
C PHE A 420 -28.64 9.43 25.23
N ASP A 421 -29.19 10.43 25.92
CA ASP A 421 -30.64 10.56 26.20
C ASP A 421 -31.33 9.29 26.74
N GLY A 422 -30.66 8.51 27.59
CA GLY A 422 -31.18 7.24 28.13
C GLY A 422 -31.18 6.07 27.14
N LYS A 423 -30.52 6.22 25.99
CA LYS A 423 -30.41 5.25 24.90
C LYS A 423 -28.95 4.88 24.66
N THR A 424 -28.74 3.72 24.05
CA THR A 424 -27.41 3.27 23.63
C THR A 424 -27.45 2.73 22.21
N ILE A 425 -26.56 3.20 21.35
CA ILE A 425 -26.28 2.57 20.07
C ILE A 425 -25.08 1.64 20.24
N VAL A 426 -25.17 0.42 19.73
CA VAL A 426 -24.05 -0.54 19.70
C VAL A 426 -23.83 -0.98 18.26
N CYS A 427 -22.64 -0.74 17.69
CA CYS A 427 -22.26 -1.24 16.36
C CYS A 427 -21.12 -2.26 16.50
N ASP A 428 -21.34 -3.46 15.99
CA ASP A 428 -20.34 -4.51 15.90
C ASP A 428 -19.93 -4.72 14.43
N ASP A 429 -18.68 -4.38 14.16
CA ASP A 429 -17.93 -4.61 12.93
C ASP A 429 -18.57 -4.05 11.65
N PHE A 430 -19.46 -3.06 11.72
CA PHE A 430 -20.28 -2.62 10.57
C PHE A 430 -21.01 -3.79 9.89
N ARG A 431 -21.40 -4.78 10.69
CA ARG A 431 -22.26 -5.91 10.29
C ARG A 431 -23.63 -5.81 10.98
N GLU A 432 -23.64 -5.32 12.21
CA GLU A 432 -24.84 -5.21 13.02
C GLU A 432 -24.79 -3.95 13.88
N THR A 433 -25.85 -3.14 13.84
CA THR A 433 -26.03 -1.98 14.72
C THR A 433 -27.36 -2.08 15.43
N LYS A 434 -27.37 -1.88 16.75
CA LYS A 434 -28.55 -1.95 17.62
C LYS A 434 -28.79 -0.60 18.26
N LEU A 435 -30.05 -0.23 18.38
CA LEU A 435 -30.51 0.81 19.29
C LEU A 435 -31.13 0.12 20.51
N ILE A 436 -30.56 0.37 21.68
CA ILE A 436 -31.06 -0.05 22.98
C ILE A 436 -31.80 1.16 23.56
N ALA A 437 -33.12 1.05 23.63
CA ALA A 437 -34.06 2.02 24.19
C ALA A 437 -35.32 1.25 24.62
N ASP A 438 -36.36 1.96 25.10
CA ASP A 438 -37.68 1.37 25.40
C ASP A 438 -38.20 0.53 24.23
N LYS A 439 -38.06 1.07 23.00
CA LYS A 439 -38.23 0.33 21.76
C LYS A 439 -36.85 -0.01 21.19
N LYS A 440 -36.51 -1.29 21.20
CA LYS A 440 -35.26 -1.78 20.60
C LYS A 440 -35.36 -1.84 19.09
N GLU A 441 -34.34 -1.35 18.40
CA GLU A 441 -34.22 -1.46 16.94
C GLU A 441 -32.89 -2.12 16.56
N LYS A 442 -32.86 -2.75 15.37
CA LYS A 442 -31.69 -3.45 14.88
C LYS A 442 -31.57 -3.28 13.37
N PHE A 443 -30.37 -2.93 12.92
CA PHE A 443 -29.99 -2.85 11.52
C PHE A 443 -28.84 -3.83 11.26
N LYS A 444 -28.99 -4.71 10.26
CA LYS A 444 -28.03 -5.76 9.96
C LYS A 444 -27.79 -5.86 8.46
N THR A 445 -26.53 -6.04 8.08
CA THR A 445 -26.10 -6.31 6.71
C THR A 445 -25.60 -7.75 6.61
N ARG A 446 -25.60 -8.31 5.39
CA ARG A 446 -25.13 -9.69 5.15
C ARG A 446 -23.61 -9.81 5.32
N GLU A 447 -22.90 -8.85 4.74
CA GLU A 447 -21.45 -8.73 4.78
C GLU A 447 -21.05 -7.47 5.53
N GLN A 448 -19.78 -7.37 5.89
CA GLN A 448 -19.23 -6.15 6.49
C GLN A 448 -19.39 -4.95 5.53
N ALA A 449 -20.21 -3.98 5.91
CA ALA A 449 -20.58 -2.86 5.07
C ALA A 449 -19.83 -1.58 5.47
N LEU A 450 -18.54 -1.50 5.12
CA LEU A 450 -17.67 -0.37 5.49
C LEU A 450 -17.96 0.93 4.73
N GLY A 451 -18.70 0.91 3.62
CA GLY A 451 -19.14 2.13 2.92
C GLY A 451 -18.40 2.50 1.64
N TYR A 452 -17.51 1.66 1.09
CA TYR A 452 -16.76 1.99 -0.14
C TYR A 452 -17.64 2.29 -1.37
N ALA A 453 -18.72 1.54 -1.57
CA ALA A 453 -19.64 1.81 -2.68
C ALA A 453 -20.36 3.16 -2.48
N GLN A 454 -20.83 3.41 -1.26
CA GLN A 454 -21.52 4.65 -0.89
C GLN A 454 -20.59 5.87 -0.94
N GLU A 455 -19.30 5.69 -0.66
CA GLU A 455 -18.28 6.71 -0.81
C GLU A 455 -18.12 7.13 -2.28
N ILE A 456 -18.02 6.16 -3.20
CA ILE A 456 -17.98 6.42 -4.64
C ILE A 456 -19.27 7.11 -5.08
N ASP A 457 -20.44 6.63 -4.63
CA ASP A 457 -21.73 7.24 -4.95
C ASP A 457 -21.81 8.70 -4.46
N ALA A 458 -21.30 8.97 -3.25
CA ALA A 458 -21.25 10.31 -2.69
C ALA A 458 -20.34 11.25 -3.50
N PHE A 459 -19.17 10.76 -3.93
CA PHE A 459 -18.26 11.51 -4.78
C PHE A 459 -18.87 11.81 -6.15
N VAL A 460 -19.46 10.81 -6.81
CA VAL A 460 -20.14 10.99 -8.10
C VAL A 460 -21.32 11.96 -7.98
N PHE A 461 -22.11 11.84 -6.92
CA PHE A 461 -23.22 12.74 -6.64
C PHE A 461 -22.76 14.19 -6.46
N ALA A 462 -21.65 14.41 -5.74
CA ALA A 462 -21.08 15.75 -5.55
C ALA A 462 -20.71 16.40 -6.89
N LEU A 463 -20.12 15.63 -7.81
CA LEU A 463 -19.76 16.10 -9.15
C LEU A 463 -20.97 16.44 -10.02
N GLN A 464 -21.98 15.57 -10.02
CA GLN A 464 -23.20 15.76 -10.82
C GLN A 464 -24.02 16.98 -10.39
N ASN A 465 -24.01 17.30 -9.09
CA ASN A 465 -24.86 18.34 -8.51
C ASN A 465 -24.09 19.62 -8.14
N ASN A 466 -22.79 19.66 -8.44
CA ASN A 466 -21.87 20.73 -8.03
C ASN A 466 -22.06 21.12 -6.55
N CYS A 467 -22.19 20.11 -5.68
CA CYS A 467 -22.56 20.32 -4.29
C CYS A 467 -21.60 19.60 -3.33
N THR A 468 -21.28 20.27 -2.23
CA THR A 468 -20.48 19.75 -1.13
C THR A 468 -21.37 19.12 -0.05
N ARG A 469 -22.39 18.33 -0.44
CA ARG A 469 -23.15 17.51 0.53
C ARG A 469 -22.29 16.38 1.14
N THR A 470 -21.06 16.22 0.64
CA THR A 470 -20.00 15.36 1.15
C THR A 470 -19.15 16.08 2.20
N SER A 471 -18.14 15.41 2.76
CA SER A 471 -17.15 16.08 3.62
C SER A 471 -16.56 17.31 2.91
N THR A 472 -16.44 18.41 3.65
CA THR A 472 -15.82 19.64 3.17
C THR A 472 -14.30 19.55 3.28
N PHE A 473 -13.58 20.32 2.46
CA PHE A 473 -12.12 20.39 2.56
C PHE A 473 -11.65 20.81 3.96
N SER A 474 -12.37 21.74 4.60
CA SER A 474 -12.09 22.16 5.98
C SER A 474 -12.23 21.00 6.99
N GLU A 475 -13.20 20.11 6.84
CA GLU A 475 -13.32 18.92 7.69
C GLU A 475 -12.16 17.92 7.48
N MET A 476 -11.67 17.79 6.23
CA MET A 476 -10.54 16.91 5.90
C MET A 476 -9.25 17.45 6.51
N ILE A 477 -9.02 18.76 6.36
CA ILE A 477 -7.91 19.47 7.01
C ILE A 477 -7.97 19.27 8.53
N HIS A 478 -9.14 19.52 9.13
CA HIS A 478 -9.32 19.41 10.57
C HIS A 478 -9.04 17.98 11.07
N THR A 479 -9.49 16.96 10.34
CA THR A 479 -9.18 15.56 10.64
C THR A 479 -7.68 15.28 10.67
N MET A 480 -6.92 15.83 9.72
CA MET A 480 -5.46 15.72 9.71
C MET A 480 -4.82 16.45 10.89
N GLU A 481 -5.30 17.66 11.23
CA GLU A 481 -4.82 18.39 12.40
C GLU A 481 -5.01 17.60 13.70
N ILE A 482 -6.16 16.94 13.86
CA ILE A 482 -6.38 16.03 15.00
C ILE A 482 -5.37 14.88 14.97
N ALA A 483 -5.11 14.26 13.81
CA ALA A 483 -4.15 13.16 13.71
C ALA A 483 -2.73 13.60 14.12
N PHE A 484 -2.28 14.77 13.65
CA PHE A 484 -0.99 15.36 14.05
C PHE A 484 -0.95 15.78 15.52
N ALA A 485 -2.08 16.26 16.06
CA ALA A 485 -2.21 16.57 17.49
C ALA A 485 -2.08 15.32 18.37
N ILE A 486 -2.57 14.15 17.91
CA ILE A 486 -2.39 12.88 18.63
C ILE A 486 -0.91 12.49 18.67
N GLU A 487 -0.21 12.52 17.54
CA GLU A 487 1.25 12.26 17.49
C GLU A 487 2.01 13.20 18.42
N SER A 488 1.66 14.50 18.41
CA SER A 488 2.25 15.50 19.28
C SER A 488 1.97 15.22 20.77
N ALA A 489 0.74 14.84 21.12
CA ALA A 489 0.35 14.51 22.49
C ALA A 489 1.10 13.26 23.01
N LEU A 490 1.33 12.27 22.15
CA LEU A 490 2.10 11.08 22.48
C LEU A 490 3.61 11.38 22.67
N ALA A 491 4.13 12.43 22.02
CA ALA A 491 5.52 12.85 22.15
C ALA A 491 5.81 13.71 23.41
N GLY A 492 4.79 14.33 24.02
CA GLY A 492 4.97 15.37 25.05
C GLY A 492 4.10 15.27 26.31
N GLU A 493 3.52 14.11 26.61
CA GLU A 493 2.73 13.79 27.83
C GLU A 493 1.82 14.91 28.38
N CYS A 494 0.99 15.56 27.53
CA CYS A 494 -0.18 16.33 28.01
C CYS A 494 -1.18 16.70 26.89
N ARG A 495 -2.38 17.11 27.32
CA ARG A 495 -3.55 17.51 26.52
C ARG A 495 -3.19 18.51 25.41
N TYR A 496 -3.59 18.23 24.18
CA TYR A 496 -3.46 19.17 23.04
C TYR A 496 -4.83 19.76 22.69
N ILE A 497 -4.90 21.09 22.55
CA ILE A 497 -6.12 21.82 22.18
C ILE A 497 -5.92 22.32 20.74
N VAL A 498 -6.78 21.85 19.83
CA VAL A 498 -6.66 22.16 18.39
C VAL A 498 -7.31 23.50 18.05
N GLN A 499 -8.28 23.96 18.86
CA GLN A 499 -8.83 25.32 18.86
C GLN A 499 -9.62 25.54 20.17
N THR A 500 -9.49 26.71 20.81
CA THR A 500 -10.38 27.11 21.92
C THR A 500 -11.72 27.56 21.37
N PRO A 501 -12.86 26.93 21.71
CA PRO A 501 -14.16 27.54 21.47
C PRO A 501 -14.31 28.76 22.39
N LYS A 502 -14.83 29.87 21.85
CA LYS A 502 -15.51 30.86 22.69
C LYS A 502 -16.82 30.21 23.16
N TYR A 503 -16.82 29.64 24.34
CA TYR A 503 -18.06 29.24 25.00
C TYR A 503 -18.74 30.50 25.53
N GLU A 504 -19.75 31.02 24.82
CA GLU A 504 -20.69 31.95 25.43
C GLU A 504 -21.68 31.12 26.27
N PRO A 505 -21.75 31.33 27.60
CA PRO A 505 -22.73 30.64 28.41
C PRO A 505 -24.13 30.98 27.89
N ILE A 506 -24.97 29.96 27.69
CA ILE A 506 -26.41 30.14 27.56
C ILE A 506 -26.85 30.91 28.81
N ALA A 507 -27.33 32.14 28.61
CA ALA A 507 -27.84 32.97 29.69
C ALA A 507 -28.92 32.18 30.42
N SER A 508 -28.67 31.89 31.71
CA SER A 508 -29.69 31.35 32.59
C SER A 508 -30.81 32.38 32.68
N GLN A 509 -31.95 32.11 32.05
CA GLN A 509 -33.19 32.79 32.41
C GLN A 509 -33.60 32.29 33.79
N SER A 510 -33.03 32.90 34.82
CA SER A 510 -33.60 32.87 36.17
C SER A 510 -34.80 33.82 36.18
N GLU A 511 -36.02 33.27 36.12
CA GLU A 511 -37.21 34.01 36.52
C GLU A 511 -37.11 34.35 38.01
N PRO A 512 -37.30 35.62 38.42
CA PRO A 512 -37.44 35.96 39.82
C PRO A 512 -38.82 35.51 40.30
N ARG A 513 -38.83 34.60 41.28
CA ARG A 513 -40.01 34.39 42.13
C ARG A 513 -40.16 35.62 43.02
N THR A 514 -41.22 36.41 42.80
CA THR A 514 -41.84 37.26 43.81
C THR A 514 -43.05 36.57 44.38
#